data_AF-A0A2V3XTM9-F1
#
_entry.id   AF-A0A2V3XTM9-F1
#
_cell.length_a   1.000
_cell.length_b   1.000
_cell.length_c   1.000
_cell.angle_alpha   90.00
_cell.angle_beta   90.00
_cell.angle_gamma   90.00
#
_symmetry.space_group_name_H-M   'P 1'
#
loop_
_entity.id
_entity.type
_entity.pdbx_description
1 polymer ?
#
loop_
_entity_poly.entity_id
_entity_poly.type
_entity_poly.pdbx_seq_one_letter_code
_entity_poly.pdbx_strand_id
1 'polypeptide(L)'
;MLIDQEREAPALIYEDGMYYMVTSGCTVWDYNSALYARSEFLLGKWKLIDNPCEGERYREIYGGQCTYMFRVKEQIYIMFDHWIPDNLQNSGYSILPVTIRDGSLTIRWKRAPGLFCDLVTELILFIGYIE
;
A
#
# COMPACT_ATOMS: atom_id res chain seq x y z
N MET A 1 -14.32 -11.01 4.05
CA MET A 1 -14.16 -9.55 4.25
C MET A 1 -14.02 -9.30 5.74
N LEU A 2 -13.19 -8.36 6.18
CA LEU A 2 -12.84 -8.14 7.59
C LEU A 2 -14.05 -7.54 8.34
N ILE A 3 -14.87 -8.40 8.96
CA ILE A 3 -16.10 -8.00 9.67
C ILE A 3 -15.73 -7.22 10.94
N ASP A 4 -16.43 -6.11 11.19
CA ASP A 4 -16.27 -5.26 12.39
C ASP A 4 -14.84 -4.72 12.61
N GLN A 5 -14.10 -4.47 11.53
CA GLN A 5 -12.75 -3.90 11.58
C GLN A 5 -12.66 -2.45 11.05
N GLU A 6 -13.75 -1.89 10.52
CA GLU A 6 -13.82 -0.53 9.98
C GLU A 6 -12.64 -0.20 9.06
N ARG A 7 -12.51 -0.99 7.97
CA ARG A 7 -11.40 -0.90 7.01
C ARG A 7 -11.88 -0.32 5.67
N GLU A 8 -11.00 0.42 5.03
CA GLU A 8 -11.22 1.05 3.72
C GLU A 8 -9.96 0.98 2.85
N ALA A 9 -10.05 1.60 1.66
CA ALA A 9 -8.95 1.78 0.72
C ALA A 9 -8.14 0.48 0.42
N PRO A 10 -8.82 -0.59 -0.06
CA PRO A 10 -8.18 -1.88 -0.26
C PRO A 10 -7.23 -1.88 -1.46
N ALA A 11 -5.96 -2.18 -1.21
CA ALA A 11 -4.98 -2.55 -2.24
C ALA A 11 -4.82 -4.07 -2.25
N LEU A 12 -4.94 -4.73 -3.41
CA LEU A 12 -4.98 -6.19 -3.53
C LEU A 12 -3.93 -6.69 -4.53
N ILE A 13 -3.25 -7.79 -4.21
CA ILE A 13 -2.38 -8.52 -5.14
C ILE A 13 -2.56 -10.03 -4.93
N TYR A 14 -2.36 -10.83 -5.98
CA TYR A 14 -2.25 -12.28 -5.90
C TYR A 14 -0.80 -12.70 -6.11
N GLU A 15 -0.26 -13.48 -5.17
CA GLU A 15 1.11 -13.98 -5.20
C GLU A 15 1.21 -15.36 -4.54
N ASP A 16 1.95 -16.28 -5.16
CA ASP A 16 2.27 -17.61 -4.62
C ASP A 16 1.06 -18.39 -4.08
N GLY A 17 -0.05 -18.38 -4.83
CA GLY A 17 -1.26 -19.09 -4.43
C GLY A 17 -2.16 -18.35 -3.44
N MET A 18 -1.79 -17.13 -3.03
CA MET A 18 -2.47 -16.36 -1.99
C MET A 18 -2.85 -14.96 -2.48
N TYR A 19 -4.05 -14.52 -2.13
CA TYR A 19 -4.42 -13.11 -2.17
C TYR A 19 -3.90 -12.40 -0.93
N TYR A 20 -3.29 -11.23 -1.11
CA TYR A 20 -2.90 -10.31 -0.05
C TYR A 20 -3.64 -8.99 -0.25
N MET A 21 -4.27 -8.50 0.81
CA MET A 21 -5.00 -7.24 0.80
C MET A 21 -4.47 -6.35 1.93
N VAL A 22 -4.03 -5.14 1.59
CA VAL A 22 -3.65 -4.10 2.53
C VAL A 22 -4.77 -3.06 2.55
N THR A 23 -5.15 -2.59 3.74
CA THR A 23 -6.24 -1.61 3.94
C THR A 23 -5.81 -0.54 4.92
N SER A 24 -6.43 0.64 4.87
CA SER A 24 -6.39 1.63 5.95
C SER A 24 -7.61 1.49 6.86
N GLY A 25 -7.57 2.12 8.02
CA GLY A 25 -8.73 2.29 8.90
C GLY A 25 -9.60 3.47 8.46
N CYS A 26 -10.88 3.45 8.84
CA CYS A 26 -11.84 4.52 8.56
C CYS A 26 -11.71 5.68 9.56
N THR A 27 -10.66 6.49 9.41
CA THR A 27 -10.38 7.66 10.27
C THR A 27 -10.51 8.99 9.53
N VAL A 28 -11.20 9.00 8.39
CA VAL A 28 -11.34 10.17 7.50
C VAL A 28 -9.96 10.67 7.05
N TRP A 29 -9.48 11.80 7.57
CA TRP A 29 -8.19 12.39 7.20
C TRP A 29 -7.07 12.10 8.21
N ASP A 30 -7.41 11.58 9.39
CA ASP A 30 -6.40 11.27 10.41
C ASP A 30 -5.61 10.03 10.00
N TYR A 31 -4.30 10.05 10.29
CA TYR A 31 -3.45 8.90 10.01
C TYR A 31 -3.83 7.69 10.88
N ASN A 32 -3.71 6.51 10.28
CA ASN A 32 -3.98 5.24 10.94
C ASN A 32 -2.96 4.18 10.51
N SER A 33 -2.99 3.03 11.18
CA SER A 33 -2.14 1.90 10.81
C SER A 33 -2.77 1.12 9.66
N ALA A 34 -1.97 0.79 8.65
CA ALA A 34 -2.33 -0.24 7.69
C ALA A 34 -2.51 -1.57 8.42
N LEU A 35 -3.40 -2.39 7.89
CA LEU A 35 -3.54 -3.79 8.26
C LEU A 35 -3.61 -4.59 6.96
N TYR A 36 -2.99 -5.77 6.97
CA TYR A 36 -3.14 -6.70 5.86
C TYR A 36 -3.77 -8.02 6.28
N ALA A 37 -4.49 -8.60 5.33
CA ALA A 37 -5.09 -9.92 5.44
C ALA A 37 -4.72 -10.76 4.21
N ARG A 38 -4.81 -12.07 4.35
CA ARG A 38 -4.59 -13.01 3.24
C ARG A 38 -5.65 -14.09 3.15
N SER A 39 -5.87 -14.60 1.94
CA SER A 39 -6.82 -15.67 1.64
C SER A 39 -6.36 -16.48 0.43
N GLU A 40 -6.64 -17.78 0.41
CA GLU A 40 -6.45 -18.63 -0.79
C GLU A 40 -7.49 -18.31 -1.87
N PHE A 41 -8.67 -17.83 -1.47
CA PHE A 41 -9.78 -17.53 -2.38
C PHE A 41 -10.27 -16.10 -2.19
N LEU A 42 -10.46 -15.35 -3.27
CA LEU A 42 -10.90 -13.96 -3.24
C LEU A 42 -12.21 -13.77 -2.44
N LEU A 43 -13.20 -14.63 -2.71
CA LEU A 43 -14.51 -14.63 -2.04
C LEU A 43 -14.54 -15.53 -0.79
N GLY A 44 -13.38 -15.98 -0.32
CA GLY A 44 -13.24 -16.91 0.80
C GLY A 44 -13.12 -16.24 2.17
N LYS A 45 -12.61 -17.02 3.12
CA LYS A 45 -12.28 -16.54 4.46
C LYS A 45 -10.92 -15.87 4.46
N TRP A 46 -10.88 -14.65 4.98
CA TRP A 46 -9.65 -13.86 5.08
C TRP A 46 -9.08 -13.96 6.48
N LYS A 47 -7.79 -14.26 6.58
CA LYS A 47 -7.04 -14.22 7.83
C LYS A 47 -6.38 -12.86 7.98
N LEU A 48 -6.81 -12.09 8.96
CA LEU A 48 -6.12 -10.87 9.39
C LEU A 48 -4.75 -11.24 9.97
N ILE A 49 -3.71 -10.53 9.56
CA ILE A 49 -2.35 -10.72 10.09
C ILE A 49 -2.02 -9.57 11.04
N ASP A 50 -1.46 -8.45 10.54
CA ASP A 50 -1.21 -7.23 11.32
C ASP A 50 -0.80 -6.08 10.36
N ASN A 51 -0.15 -5.03 10.87
CA ASN A 51 0.44 -3.94 10.12
C ASN A 51 1.67 -4.41 9.30
N PRO A 52 1.65 -4.31 7.97
CA PRO A 52 2.79 -4.68 7.13
C PRO A 52 3.89 -3.62 7.08
N CYS A 53 3.62 -2.40 7.54
CA CYS A 53 4.57 -1.30 7.50
C CYS A 53 5.62 -1.42 8.62
N GLU A 54 6.86 -1.07 8.31
CA GLU A 54 7.98 -1.11 9.25
C GLU A 54 8.87 0.14 9.14
N GLY A 55 9.43 0.56 10.27
CA GLY A 55 10.34 1.71 10.35
C GLY A 55 9.66 2.94 10.94
N GLU A 56 10.17 4.13 10.62
CA GLU A 56 9.63 5.38 11.13
C GLU A 56 8.22 5.64 10.58
N ARG A 57 7.30 6.15 11.41
CA ARG A 57 5.91 6.46 11.02
C ARG A 57 5.09 5.29 10.44
N TYR A 58 5.50 4.04 10.69
CA TYR A 58 4.78 2.84 10.19
C TYR A 58 3.32 2.73 10.70
N ARG A 59 3.03 3.29 11.87
CA ARG A 59 1.68 3.33 12.46
C ARG A 59 0.74 4.34 11.78
N GLU A 60 1.28 5.15 10.87
CA GLU A 60 0.60 6.23 10.17
C GLU A 60 0.64 6.03 8.65
N ILE A 61 1.02 4.82 8.17
CA ILE A 61 1.25 4.53 6.74
C ILE A 61 2.21 5.58 6.14
N TYR A 62 3.22 5.98 6.92
CA TYR A 62 4.17 7.03 6.52
C TYR A 62 3.53 8.38 6.18
N GLY A 63 2.33 8.65 6.71
CA GLY A 63 1.53 9.82 6.42
C GLY A 63 0.67 9.70 5.16
N GLY A 64 0.33 8.49 4.72
CA GLY A 64 -0.48 8.23 3.53
C GLY A 64 -1.69 7.32 3.77
N GLN A 65 -2.39 6.97 2.70
CA GLN A 65 -3.53 6.05 2.69
C GLN A 65 -3.35 5.02 1.56
N CYS A 66 -3.76 3.76 1.79
CA CYS A 66 -3.62 2.70 0.79
C CYS A 66 -4.44 2.96 -0.47
N THR A 67 -3.91 2.65 -1.65
CA THR A 67 -4.65 2.88 -2.91
C THR A 67 -4.60 1.68 -3.84
N TYR A 68 -3.40 1.25 -4.24
CA TYR A 68 -3.25 0.22 -5.25
C TYR A 68 -1.95 -0.56 -5.09
N MET A 69 -1.99 -1.86 -5.43
CA MET A 69 -0.80 -2.70 -5.55
C MET A 69 -0.64 -3.18 -6.98
N PHE A 70 0.59 -3.16 -7.49
CA PHE A 70 0.91 -3.56 -8.85
C PHE A 70 2.30 -4.17 -8.95
N ARG A 71 2.56 -4.87 -10.06
CA ARG A 71 3.85 -5.52 -10.32
C ARG A 71 4.54 -4.88 -11.52
N VAL A 72 5.84 -4.66 -11.40
CA VAL A 72 6.73 -4.32 -12.51
C VAL A 72 7.86 -5.36 -12.53
N LYS A 73 7.95 -6.13 -13.63
CA LYS A 73 8.80 -7.32 -13.73
C LYS A 73 8.52 -8.28 -12.55
N GLU A 74 9.50 -8.54 -11.70
CA GLU A 74 9.36 -9.42 -10.52
C GLU A 74 9.01 -8.66 -9.23
N GLN A 75 9.13 -7.32 -9.22
CA GLN A 75 8.93 -6.52 -8.02
C GLN A 75 7.49 -6.03 -7.89
N ILE A 76 6.89 -6.26 -6.73
CA ILE A 76 5.58 -5.72 -6.34
C ILE A 76 5.78 -4.35 -5.71
N TYR A 77 4.89 -3.41 -6.01
CA TYR A 77 4.82 -2.09 -5.40
C TYR A 77 3.43 -1.85 -4.83
N ILE A 78 3.39 -1.00 -3.81
CA ILE A 78 2.15 -0.43 -3.27
C ILE A 78 2.22 1.08 -3.36
N MET A 79 1.12 1.69 -3.77
CA MET A 79 0.94 3.13 -3.84
C MET A 79 0.16 3.61 -2.62
N PHE A 80 0.65 4.69 -2.01
CA PHE A 80 -0.04 5.42 -0.95
C PHE A 80 -0.31 6.86 -1.35
N ASP A 81 -1.56 7.31 -1.20
CA ASP A 81 -1.94 8.71 -1.38
C ASP A 81 -1.56 9.55 -0.16
N HIS A 82 -0.87 10.66 -0.37
CA HIS A 82 -0.55 11.66 0.64
C HIS A 82 -1.49 12.86 0.48
N TRP A 83 -2.69 12.73 1.04
CA TRP A 83 -3.74 13.73 0.91
C TRP A 83 -3.40 15.06 1.58
N ILE A 84 -3.69 16.15 0.87
CA ILE A 84 -3.75 17.51 1.41
C ILE A 84 -5.20 17.97 1.31
N PRO A 85 -6.02 17.83 2.37
CA PRO A 85 -7.48 18.01 2.28
C PRO A 85 -7.91 19.38 1.73
N ASP A 86 -7.21 20.44 2.13
CA ASP A 86 -7.49 21.82 1.70
C ASP A 86 -6.91 22.18 0.33
N ASN A 87 -6.15 21.26 -0.29
CA ASN A 87 -5.46 21.49 -1.55
C ASN A 87 -5.19 20.18 -2.30
N LEU A 88 -6.26 19.48 -2.68
CA LEU A 88 -6.19 18.13 -3.23
C LEU A 88 -5.29 18.01 -4.47
N GLN A 89 -5.21 19.05 -5.31
CA GLN A 89 -4.36 19.08 -6.51
C GLN A 89 -2.86 18.96 -6.19
N ASN A 90 -2.46 19.30 -4.95
CA ASN A 90 -1.09 19.18 -4.45
C ASN A 90 -0.90 17.91 -3.58
N SER A 91 -1.90 17.01 -3.51
CA SER A 91 -1.71 15.71 -2.89
C SER A 91 -0.66 14.92 -3.70
N GLY A 92 0.22 14.24 -2.98
CA GLY A 92 1.29 13.44 -3.57
C GLY A 92 1.01 11.95 -3.44
N TYR A 93 1.98 11.15 -3.86
CA TYR A 93 1.95 9.71 -3.65
C TYR A 93 3.34 9.18 -3.32
N SER A 94 3.40 8.10 -2.55
CA SER A 94 4.59 7.28 -2.41
C SER A 94 4.36 5.91 -3.04
N ILE A 95 5.37 5.37 -3.72
CA ILE A 95 5.32 4.04 -4.32
C ILE A 95 6.42 3.21 -3.69
N LEU A 96 6.07 2.29 -2.80
CA LEU A 96 7.03 1.54 -2.02
C LEU A 96 7.10 0.07 -2.46
N PRO A 97 8.29 -0.54 -2.45
CA PRO A 97 8.40 -1.96 -2.78
C PRO A 97 7.76 -2.80 -1.67
N VAL A 98 6.98 -3.79 -2.09
CA VAL A 98 6.39 -4.81 -1.22
C VAL A 98 7.27 -6.05 -1.27
N THR A 99 7.59 -6.60 -0.10
CA THR A 99 8.28 -7.89 0.00
C THR A 99 7.30 -8.93 0.52
N ILE A 100 7.08 -9.99 -0.27
CA ILE A 100 6.33 -11.18 0.16
C ILE A 100 7.32 -12.33 0.29
N ARG A 101 7.43 -12.90 1.49
CA ARG A 101 8.29 -14.07 1.78
C ARG A 101 7.63 -14.94 2.83
N ASP A 102 7.61 -16.25 2.58
CA ASP A 102 7.05 -17.25 3.50
C ASP A 102 5.63 -16.91 3.99
N GLY A 103 4.81 -16.31 3.12
CA GLY A 103 3.44 -15.91 3.43
C GLY A 103 3.30 -14.61 4.24
N SER A 104 4.40 -13.88 4.48
CA SER A 104 4.44 -12.59 5.18
C SER A 104 4.67 -11.44 4.20
N LEU A 105 3.88 -10.37 4.34
CA LEU A 105 3.97 -9.15 3.54
C LEU A 105 4.60 -8.04 4.39
N THR A 106 5.66 -7.41 3.90
CA THR A 106 6.32 -6.26 4.54
C THR A 106 6.50 -5.10 3.57
N ILE A 107 6.36 -3.88 4.09
CA ILE A 107 6.50 -2.61 3.37
C ILE A 107 7.43 -1.73 4.21
N ARG A 108 8.64 -1.47 3.73
CA ARG A 108 9.59 -0.59 4.41
C ARG A 108 9.72 0.72 3.67
N TRP A 109 9.76 1.82 4.41
CA TRP A 109 10.13 3.10 3.83
C TRP A 109 11.53 2.99 3.21
N LYS A 110 11.63 3.25 1.90
CA LYS A 110 12.90 3.36 1.20
C LYS A 110 12.95 4.72 0.53
N ARG A 111 13.88 5.55 0.98
CA ARG A 111 14.20 6.81 0.32
C ARG A 111 15.06 6.48 -0.91
N ALA A 112 14.44 6.25 -2.06
CA ALA A 112 15.17 6.25 -3.32
C ALA A 112 15.08 7.66 -3.94
N PRO A 113 16.17 8.21 -4.48
CA PRO A 113 16.08 9.34 -5.39
C PRO A 113 15.13 8.95 -6.54
N GLY A 114 14.04 9.70 -6.73
CA GLY A 114 13.03 9.43 -7.78
C GLY A 114 11.81 8.59 -7.37
N LEU A 115 11.64 8.24 -6.08
CA LEU A 115 10.43 7.56 -5.56
C LEU A 115 9.35 8.52 -5.03
N PHE A 116 9.61 9.82 -5.09
CA PHE A 116 8.66 10.88 -4.78
C PHE A 116 8.25 11.44 -6.14
N CYS A 117 7.01 11.17 -6.54
CA CYS A 117 6.53 11.54 -7.86
C CYS A 117 5.30 12.44 -7.68
N ASP A 118 5.34 13.63 -8.28
CA ASP A 118 4.22 14.56 -8.32
C ASP A 118 3.55 14.45 -9.70
N LEU A 119 2.26 14.10 -9.72
CA LEU A 119 1.37 13.99 -10.89
C LEU A 119 1.76 12.98 -12.00
N VAL A 120 0.75 12.61 -12.79
CA VAL A 120 0.68 11.49 -13.76
C VAL A 120 1.89 11.37 -14.70
N THR A 121 2.55 12.48 -15.05
CA THR A 121 3.74 12.49 -15.92
C THR A 121 4.93 11.78 -15.28
N GLU A 122 5.08 11.86 -13.97
CA GLU A 122 6.22 11.26 -13.26
C GLU A 122 6.01 9.78 -12.94
N LEU A 123 4.77 9.30 -12.89
CA LEU A 123 4.49 7.85 -12.85
C LEU A 123 5.00 7.15 -14.12
N ILE A 124 4.86 7.79 -15.28
CA ILE A 124 5.42 7.28 -16.54
C ILE A 124 6.96 7.26 -16.47
N LEU A 125 7.57 8.29 -15.88
CA LEU A 125 9.02 8.32 -15.67
C LEU A 125 9.48 7.27 -14.66
N PHE A 126 8.74 7.05 -13.57
CA PHE A 126 9.00 5.99 -12.59
C PHE A 126 8.95 4.61 -13.24
N ILE A 127 7.91 4.32 -14.02
CA ILE A 127 7.80 3.08 -14.79
C ILE A 127 8.98 2.97 -15.77
N GLY A 128 9.31 4.03 -16.49
CA GLY A 128 10.44 4.07 -17.44
C GLY A 128 11.83 3.96 -16.79
N TYR A 129 11.98 4.31 -15.51
CA TYR A 129 13.22 4.14 -14.73
C TYR A 129 13.40 2.70 -14.22
N ILE A 130 12.31 1.92 -14.18
CA ILE A 130 12.33 0.50 -13.76
C ILE A 130 12.56 -0.43 -14.97
N GLU A 131 12.51 0.08 -16.20
CA GLU A 131 12.85 -0.66 -17.43
C GLU A 131 14.35 -0.93 -17.60
#